data_AF-A0A9R1VT03-F1
#
_entry.id   AF-A0A9R1VT03-F1
#
_cell.length_a   1.000
_cell.length_b   1.000
_cell.length_c   1.000
_cell.angle_alpha   90.00
_cell.angle_beta   90.00
_cell.angle_gamma   90.00
#
_symmetry.space_group_name_H-M   'P 1'
#
loop_
_entity.id
_entity.type
_entity.pdbx_description
1 polymer ?
#
loop_
_entity_poly.entity_id
_entity_poly.type
_entity_poly.pdbx_seq_one_letter_code
_entity_poly.pdbx_strand_id
1 'polypeptide(L)'
;MRRNYRNSYFARVGGITTNEMNTLELEFLFLMNFKLHVNVTVFESYCCHLEREVSIGGGYHIEKTLRCAEEIKSQQRGELKGEIIERLN
;
A
#
# COMPACT_ATOMS: atom_id res chain seq x y z
N MET A 1 -8.18 -0.01 -11.64
CA MET A 1 -8.61 1.32 -12.11
C MET A 1 -8.35 2.32 -10.98
N ARG A 2 -7.30 3.16 -11.04
CA ARG A 2 -7.09 4.20 -10.03
C ARG A 2 -8.03 5.38 -10.33
N ARG A 3 -8.89 5.73 -9.38
CA ARG A 3 -9.67 6.99 -9.44
C ARG A 3 -8.86 8.07 -8.74
N ASN A 4 -8.57 9.15 -9.45
CA ASN A 4 -8.02 10.37 -8.87
C ASN A 4 -9.15 11.41 -8.81
N TYR A 5 -9.21 12.16 -7.71
CA TYR A 5 -10.14 13.28 -7.54
C TYR A 5 -9.37 14.58 -7.49
N ARG A 6 -10.03 15.70 -7.80
CA ARG A 6 -9.42 17.04 -7.72
C ARG A 6 -9.24 17.47 -6.26
N ASN A 7 -8.27 18.32 -5.98
CA ASN A 7 -8.09 18.91 -4.65
C ASN A 7 -9.33 19.65 -4.15
N SER A 8 -10.11 20.28 -5.03
CA SER A 8 -11.37 20.92 -4.64
C SER A 8 -12.40 19.94 -4.08
N TYR A 9 -12.36 18.67 -4.50
CA TYR A 9 -13.19 17.62 -3.93
C TYR A 9 -12.71 17.25 -2.52
N PHE A 10 -11.41 16.99 -2.37
CA PHE A 10 -10.83 16.65 -1.06
C PHE A 10 -10.96 17.80 -0.05
N ALA A 11 -10.79 19.04 -0.50
CA ALA A 11 -10.98 20.25 0.32
C ALA A 11 -12.41 20.32 0.87
N ARG A 12 -13.42 20.08 0.02
CA ARG A 12 -14.83 20.02 0.44
C ARG A 12 -15.11 18.93 1.45
N VAL A 13 -14.56 17.73 1.27
CA VAL A 13 -14.73 16.61 2.21
C VAL A 13 -14.02 16.90 3.54
N GLY A 14 -12.83 17.51 3.48
CA GLY A 14 -12.02 17.86 4.66
C GLY A 14 -12.45 19.13 5.39
N GLY A 15 -13.44 19.88 4.87
CA GLY A 15 -13.92 21.12 5.50
C GLY A 15 -12.94 22.29 5.42
N ILE A 16 -12.03 22.29 4.44
CA ILE A 16 -11.04 23.36 4.22
C ILE A 16 -11.21 23.99 2.83
N THR A 17 -10.58 25.14 2.61
CA THR A 17 -10.57 25.78 1.30
C THR A 17 -9.71 25.00 0.32
N THR A 18 -9.98 25.16 -0.98
CA THR A 18 -9.14 24.52 -2.02
C THR A 18 -7.71 25.07 -1.98
N ASN A 19 -7.52 26.32 -1.60
CA ASN A 19 -6.19 26.92 -1.49
C ASN A 19 -5.37 26.27 -0.36
N GLU A 20 -5.98 26.08 0.82
CA GLU A 20 -5.34 25.33 1.91
C GLU A 20 -4.99 23.90 1.51
N MET A 21 -5.89 23.18 0.83
CA MET A 21 -5.62 21.83 0.34
C MET A 21 -4.44 21.80 -0.65
N ASN A 22 -4.37 22.78 -1.56
CA ASN A 22 -3.25 22.88 -2.52
C ASN A 22 -1.93 23.18 -1.81
N THR A 23 -1.93 24.07 -0.80
CA THR A 23 -0.73 24.35 0.01
C THR A 23 -0.27 23.10 0.75
N LEU A 24 -1.19 22.38 1.41
CA LEU A 24 -0.88 21.16 2.14
C LEU A 24 -0.33 20.05 1.21
N GLU A 25 -0.89 19.90 0.01
CA GLU A 25 -0.37 18.96 -0.98
C GLU A 25 1.08 19.28 -1.34
N LEU A 26 1.39 20.55 -1.65
CA LEU A 26 2.75 20.97 -1.98
C LEU A 26 3.72 20.76 -0.82
N GLU A 27 3.34 21.16 0.40
CA GLU A 27 4.16 20.96 1.61
C GLU A 27 4.47 19.48 1.83
N PHE A 28 3.47 18.61 1.69
CA PHE A 28 3.64 17.16 1.80
C PHE A 28 4.59 16.60 0.73
N LEU A 29 4.45 17.05 -0.53
CA LEU A 29 5.33 16.62 -1.62
C LEU A 29 6.79 17.00 -1.36
N PHE A 30 7.05 18.19 -0.83
CA PHE A 30 8.39 18.62 -0.44
C PHE A 30 8.92 17.84 0.76
N LEU A 31 8.09 17.62 1.78
CA LEU A 31 8.46 16.83 2.97
C LEU A 31 8.89 15.40 2.59
N MET A 32 8.22 14.82 1.59
CA MET A 32 8.53 13.47 1.09
C MET A 32 9.67 13.45 0.05
N ASN A 33 10.27 14.59 -0.28
CA ASN A 33 11.22 14.74 -1.38
C ASN A 33 10.70 14.13 -2.70
N PHE A 34 9.39 14.21 -2.95
CA PHE A 34 8.70 13.59 -4.10
C PHE A 34 8.88 12.06 -4.22
N LYS A 35 9.35 11.37 -3.18
CA LYS A 35 9.53 9.91 -3.15
C LYS A 35 8.27 9.20 -2.66
N LEU A 36 7.25 9.16 -3.52
CA LEU A 36 5.92 8.58 -3.21
C LEU A 36 5.74 7.14 -3.71
N HIS A 37 6.70 6.62 -4.49
CA HIS A 37 6.62 5.26 -5.02
C HIS A 37 6.89 4.24 -3.91
N VAL A 38 5.94 3.32 -3.70
CA VAL A 38 6.07 2.21 -2.75
C VAL A 38 6.10 0.90 -3.54
N ASN A 39 7.07 0.03 -3.22
CA ASN A 39 7.11 -1.32 -3.79
C ASN A 39 5.94 -2.14 -3.24
N VAL A 40 5.32 -2.95 -4.10
CA VAL A 40 4.24 -3.88 -3.75
C VAL A 40 4.59 -4.74 -2.54
N THR A 41 5.80 -5.30 -2.47
CA THR A 41 6.23 -6.15 -1.35
C THR A 41 6.33 -5.39 -0.03
N VAL A 42 6.78 -4.13 -0.07
CA VAL A 42 6.86 -3.25 1.10
C VAL A 42 5.46 -2.88 1.59
N PHE A 43 4.58 -2.50 0.67
CA PHE A 43 3.19 -2.19 0.97
C PHE A 43 2.48 -3.37 1.65
N GLU A 44 2.63 -4.58 1.11
CA GLU A 44 2.03 -5.79 1.66
C GLU A 44 2.56 -6.13 3.06
N SER A 45 3.88 -6.04 3.25
CA SER A 45 4.51 -6.25 4.56
C SER A 45 3.92 -5.29 5.60
N TYR A 46 3.78 -4.02 5.23
CA TYR A 46 3.19 -3.00 6.08
C TYR A 46 1.71 -3.25 6.40
N CYS A 47 0.90 -3.67 5.43
CA CYS A 47 -0.49 -4.09 5.68
C CYS A 47 -0.54 -5.27 6.65
N CYS A 48 0.30 -6.29 6.48
CA CYS A 48 0.34 -7.45 7.39
C CYS A 48 0.73 -7.04 8.81
N HIS A 49 1.67 -6.10 8.96
CA HIS A 49 2.08 -5.57 10.26
C HIS A 49 0.94 -4.78 10.93
N LEU A 50 0.28 -3.88 10.20
CA LEU A 50 -0.87 -3.12 10.70
C LEU A 50 -2.04 -4.03 11.12
N GLU A 51 -2.40 -5.04 10.31
CA GLU A 51 -3.44 -6.01 10.64
C GLU A 51 -3.14 -6.71 11.97
N ARG A 52 -1.88 -7.06 12.23
CA ARG A 52 -1.44 -7.71 13.46
C ARG A 52 -1.53 -6.78 14.67
N GLU A 53 -1.06 -5.54 14.56
CA GLU A 53 -1.09 -4.58 15.68
C GLU A 53 -2.52 -4.18 16.04
N VAL A 54 -3.36 -3.95 15.03
CA VAL A 54 -4.75 -3.52 15.20
C VAL A 54 -5.65 -4.67 15.69
N SER A 55 -5.25 -5.93 15.49
CA SER A 55 -5.96 -7.10 16.03
C SER A 55 -5.94 -7.17 17.56
N ILE A 56 -5.01 -6.50 18.24
CA ILE A 56 -4.95 -6.43 19.71
C ILE A 56 -6.09 -5.56 20.27
N GLY A 57 -6.70 -4.69 19.45
CA GLY A 57 -7.74 -3.72 19.84
C GLY A 57 -9.12 -3.89 19.18
N GLY A 58 -9.40 -5.02 18.51
CA GLY A 58 -10.75 -5.28 17.96
C GLY A 58 -10.89 -5.34 16.44
N GLY A 59 -9.85 -5.80 15.72
CA GLY A 59 -9.98 -6.44 14.40
C GLY A 59 -10.56 -5.56 13.28
N TYR A 60 -9.74 -4.68 12.71
CA TYR A 60 -10.10 -3.96 11.49
C TYR A 60 -9.59 -4.73 10.26
N HIS A 61 -10.48 -5.05 9.32
CA HIS A 61 -10.09 -5.62 8.03
C HIS A 61 -9.55 -4.51 7.14
N ILE A 62 -8.25 -4.50 6.88
CA ILE A 62 -7.63 -3.54 5.98
C ILE A 62 -7.91 -4.02 4.55
N GLU A 63 -8.77 -3.31 3.83
CA GLU A 63 -9.07 -3.63 2.44
C GLU A 63 -7.79 -3.49 1.58
N LYS A 64 -7.20 -4.62 1.18
CA LYS A 64 -6.05 -4.67 0.28
C LYS A 64 -6.52 -4.40 -1.14
N THR A 65 -6.66 -3.12 -1.49
CA THR A 65 -7.04 -2.68 -2.86
C THR A 65 -6.03 -3.14 -3.92
N LEU A 66 -4.80 -3.50 -3.53
CA LEU A 66 -3.79 -4.17 -4.36
C LEU A 66 -3.89 -5.70 -4.18
N ARG A 67 -4.66 -6.37 -5.04
CA ARG A 67 -4.82 -7.84 -5.05
C ARG A 67 -3.67 -8.62 -5.71
N CYS A 68 -2.40 -8.31 -5.43
CA CYS A 68 -1.28 -8.96 -6.16
C CYS A 68 -0.20 -9.62 -5.29
N ALA A 69 -0.48 -9.87 -4.01
CA ALA A 69 0.47 -10.45 -3.06
C ALA A 69 0.51 -11.99 -3.04
N GLU A 70 -0.67 -12.59 -3.12
CA GLU A 70 -0.85 -14.02 -2.86
C GLU A 70 -0.27 -14.88 -3.99
N GLU A 71 -0.21 -14.33 -5.20
CA GLU A 71 0.37 -14.96 -6.38
C GLU A 71 1.90 -15.04 -6.32
N ILE A 72 2.59 -14.03 -5.79
CA ILE A 72 4.06 -14.00 -5.73
C ILE A 72 4.60 -15.00 -4.68
N LYS A 73 3.95 -15.12 -3.52
CA LYS A 73 4.36 -16.06 -2.46
C LYS A 73 4.11 -17.52 -2.84
N SER A 74 3.10 -17.80 -3.65
CA SER A 74 2.83 -19.16 -4.16
C SER A 74 3.79 -19.55 -5.28
N GLN A 75 4.16 -18.63 -6.17
CA GLN A 75 5.18 -18.86 -7.21
C GLN A 75 6.58 -19.08 -6.63
N GLN A 76 7.07 -18.22 -5.72
CA GLN A 76 8.42 -18.40 -5.15
C GLN A 76 8.57 -19.68 -4.32
N ARG A 77 7.50 -20.13 -3.65
CA ARG A 77 7.50 -21.40 -2.88
C ARG A 77 7.39 -22.62 -3.80
N GLY A 78 6.77 -22.47 -4.97
CA GLY A 78 6.74 -23.49 -6.01
C GLY A 78 8.08 -23.64 -6.74
N GLU A 79 8.71 -22.51 -7.10
CA GLU A 79 10.01 -22.46 -7.78
C GLU A 79 11.14 -23.01 -6.88
N LEU A 80 11.21 -22.60 -5.61
CA LEU A 80 12.21 -23.12 -4.66
C LEU A 80 12.03 -24.63 -4.42
N LYS A 81 10.80 -25.14 -4.45
CA LYS A 81 10.55 -26.58 -4.36
C LYS A 81 10.94 -27.32 -5.64
N GLY A 82 10.72 -26.72 -6.81
CA GLY A 82 11.13 -27.27 -8.11
C GLY A 82 12.65 -27.40 -8.23
N GLU A 83 13.40 -26.34 -7.92
CA GLU A 83 14.87 -26.34 -7.98
C GLU A 83 15.51 -27.33 -6.98
N ILE A 84 14.93 -27.48 -5.78
CA ILE A 84 15.44 -28.46 -4.80
C ILE A 84 15.21 -29.89 -5.29
N ILE A 85 14.07 -30.18 -5.92
CA ILE A 85 13.78 -31.51 -6.47
C ILE A 85 14.68 -31.84 -7.68
N GLU A 86 14.99 -30.85 -8.52
CA GLU A 86 15.90 -31.03 -9.67
C GLU A 86 17.35 -31.30 -9.24
N ARG A 87 17.79 -30.74 -8.11
CA ARG A 87 19.14 -30.96 -7.54
C ARG A 87 19.31 -32.28 -6.78
N LEU A 88 18.23 -33.02 -6.54
CA LEU A 88 18.23 -34.28 -5.78
C LEU A 88 18.03 -35.52 -6.68
N ASN A 89 17.93 -35.34 -8.01
CA ASN A 89 17.98 -36.42 -9.02
C ASN A 89 19.32 -36.39 -9.76
#